data_AF-A0A351TBN7-F1
#
_entry.id   AF-A0A351TBN7-F1
#
_cell.length_a   1.000
_cell.length_b   1.000
_cell.length_c   1.000
_cell.angle_alpha   90.00
_cell.angle_beta   90.00
_cell.angle_gamma   90.00
#
_symmetry.space_group_name_H-M   'P 1'
#
loop_
_entity.id
_entity.type
_entity.pdbx_description
1 polymer ?
#
loop_
_entity_poly.entity_id
_entity_poly.type
_entity_poly.pdbx_seq_one_letter_code
_entity_poly.pdbx_strand_id
1 'polypeptide(L)' 'MLSIDISNIDNQDLIDFVDENISDFKNFEISISFKADYNQSKIIRSLIIYIFDKINVNTPRKGRFSLLSDELINNSIEY' A
#
# COMPACT_ATOMS: atom_id res chain seq x y z
N MET A 1 13.04 -7.02 -6.43
CA MET A 1 11.90 -6.21 -6.89
C MET A 1 10.68 -7.12 -6.96
N LEU A 2 9.75 -6.96 -6.02
CA LEU A 2 8.49 -7.70 -5.96
C LEU A 2 7.46 -6.95 -6.80
N SER A 3 6.64 -7.64 -7.61
CA SER A 3 5.57 -6.99 -8.38
C SER A 3 4.25 -7.71 -8.20
N ILE A 4 3.17 -6.95 -8.01
CA ILE A 4 1.81 -7.46 -7.82
C ILE A 4 0.79 -6.60 -8.57
N ASP A 5 -0.21 -7.24 -9.16
CA ASP A 5 -1.40 -6.59 -9.72
C ASP A 5 -2.59 -6.81 -8.76
N ILE A 6 -3.11 -5.73 -8.19
CA ILE A 6 -4.19 -5.76 -7.19
C ILE A 6 -5.58 -5.56 -7.80
N SER A 7 -5.70 -5.55 -9.12
CA SER A 7 -6.96 -5.26 -9.84
C SER A 7 -8.15 -6.14 -9.44
N ASN A 8 -7.91 -7.35 -8.91
CA ASN A 8 -8.94 -8.27 -8.44
C ASN A 8 -8.58 -8.93 -7.10
N ILE A 9 -7.73 -8.27 -6.30
CA ILE A 9 -7.26 -8.78 -5.00
C ILE A 9 -7.94 -7.97 -3.90
N ASP A 10 -8.31 -8.63 -2.80
CA ASP A 10 -8.84 -7.94 -1.64
C ASP A 10 -7.73 -7.40 -0.72
N ASN A 11 -8.12 -6.70 0.35
CA ASN A 11 -7.13 -6.12 1.25
C ASN A 11 -6.35 -7.17 2.04
N GLN A 12 -6.97 -8.28 2.44
CA GLN A 12 -6.31 -9.29 3.27
C GLN A 12 -5.33 -10.11 2.45
N ASP A 13 -5.74 -10.51 1.24
CA ASP A 13 -4.91 -11.25 0.29
C ASP A 13 -3.62 -10.48 -0.05
N LEU A 14 -3.70 -9.14 -0.20
CA LEU A 14 -2.52 -8.31 -0.43
C LEU A 14 -1.58 -8.28 0.76
N ILE A 15 -2.13 -8.20 1.98
CA ILE A 15 -1.35 -8.20 3.21
C ILE A 15 -0.64 -9.53 3.40
N ASP A 16 -1.35 -10.64 3.17
CA ASP A 16 -0.80 -11.99 3.26
C ASP A 16 0.31 -12.19 2.23
N PHE A 17 0.09 -11.77 0.97
CA PHE A 17 1.13 -11.79 -0.07
C PHE A 17 2.38 -11.00 0.36
N VAL A 18 2.20 -9.82 0.94
CA VAL A 18 3.32 -8.99 1.41
C VAL A 18 4.07 -9.66 2.55
N ASP A 19 3.37 -10.26 3.53
CA ASP A 19 4.01 -10.96 4.64
C ASP A 19 4.77 -12.22 4.21
N GLU A 20 4.26 -12.94 3.22
CA GLU A 20 4.92 -14.13 2.67
C GLU A 20 6.18 -13.78 1.86
N ASN A 21 6.19 -12.62 1.21
CA ASN A 21 7.24 -12.26 0.25
C ASN A 21 8.24 -11.19 0.74
N ILE A 22 7.94 -10.49 1.84
CA ILE A 22 8.82 -9.45 2.41
C ILE A 22 9.32 -9.87 3.80
N SER A 23 10.58 -10.29 3.85
CA SER A 23 11.25 -10.65 5.11
C SER A 23 11.88 -9.46 5.85
N ASP A 24 12.26 -8.40 5.14
CA ASP A 24 12.85 -7.19 5.72
C ASP A 24 12.10 -5.92 5.25
N PHE A 25 11.18 -5.46 6.11
CA PHE A 25 10.39 -4.25 5.86
C PHE A 25 11.20 -2.94 5.90
N LYS A 26 12.49 -2.97 6.27
CA LYS A 26 13.36 -1.77 6.21
C LYS A 26 14.12 -1.66 4.90
N ASN A 27 14.23 -2.76 4.14
CA ASN A 27 15.00 -2.81 2.90
C ASN A 27 14.28 -3.70 1.87
N PHE A 28 13.21 -3.17 1.29
CA PHE A 28 12.41 -3.85 0.28
C PHE A 28 12.03 -2.90 -0.86
N GLU A 29 11.60 -3.49 -1.96
CA GLU A 29 11.05 -2.77 -3.10
C GLU A 29 9.85 -3.55 -3.65
N ILE A 30 8.69 -2.88 -3.72
CA ILE A 30 7.44 -3.42 -4.25
C ILE A 30 6.89 -2.50 -5.35
N SER A 31 6.46 -3.10 -6.45
CA SER A 31 5.75 -2.44 -7.55
C SER A 31 4.32 -2.95 -7.61
N ILE A 32 3.36 -2.03 -7.47
CA ILE A 32 1.92 -2.35 -7.43
C ILE A 32 1.27 -1.80 -8.70
N SER A 33 0.63 -2.68 -9.46
CA SER A 33 -0.23 -2.32 -10.58
C SER A 33 -1.69 -2.38 -10.15
N PHE A 34 -2.50 -1.40 -10.55
CA PHE A 34 -3.92 -1.33 -10.20
C PHE A 34 -4.72 -0.65 -11.32
N LYS A 35 -6.02 -0.95 -11.39
CA LYS A 35 -6.97 -0.21 -12.25
C LYS A 35 -7.31 1.14 -11.65
N ALA A 36 -7.65 2.11 -12.49
CA ALA A 36 -8.19 3.41 -12.10
C ALA A 36 -9.59 3.26 -11.45
N ASP A 37 -9.63 2.73 -10.23
CA ASP A 37 -10.82 2.52 -9.41
C ASP A 37 -10.53 3.04 -7.98
N TYR A 38 -11.38 3.96 -7.51
CA TYR A 38 -11.26 4.57 -6.18
C TYR A 38 -11.27 3.56 -5.01
N ASN A 39 -11.82 2.35 -5.21
CA ASN A 39 -11.74 1.29 -4.22
C ASN A 39 -10.29 0.80 -4.02
N GLN A 40 -9.46 0.85 -5.07
CA GLN A 40 -8.05 0.45 -5.01
C GLN A 40 -7.21 1.43 -4.18
N SER A 41 -7.57 2.72 -4.14
CA SER A 41 -6.87 3.69 -3.27
C SER A 41 -6.96 3.28 -1.79
N LYS A 42 -8.13 2.80 -1.34
CA LYS A 42 -8.31 2.33 0.05
C LYS A 42 -7.45 1.12 0.38
N ILE A 43 -7.28 0.20 -0.58
CA ILE A 43 -6.44 -0.99 -0.43
C ILE A 43 -4.98 -0.57 -0.30
N ILE A 44 -4.48 0.27 -1.20
CA ILE A 44 -3.09 0.77 -1.15
C ILE A 44 -2.83 1.57 0.13
N ARG A 45 -3.77 2.42 0.54
CA ARG A 45 -3.66 3.17 1.80
C ARG A 45 -3.53 2.24 3.01
N SER A 46 -4.32 1.16 3.05
CA SER A 46 -4.26 0.15 4.11
C SER A 46 -2.91 -0.55 4.13
N LEU A 47 -2.38 -0.93 2.95
CA LEU A 47 -1.05 -1.51 2.83
C LEU A 47 0.06 -0.56 3.33
N ILE A 48 -0.01 0.74 3.02
CA ILE A 48 1.00 1.72 3.49
C ILE A 48 0.98 1.84 5.02
N ILE A 49 -0.20 1.90 5.63
CA ILE A 49 -0.34 1.91 7.10
C ILE A 49 0.28 0.64 7.68
N TYR A 50 -0.01 -0.51 7.08
CA TYR A 50 0.51 -1.80 7.51
C TYR A 50 2.04 -1.87 7.46
N ILE A 51 2.66 -1.47 6.34
CA ILE A 51 4.11 -1.41 6.20
C ILE A 51 4.73 -0.52 7.28
N PHE A 52 4.12 0.65 7.54
CA PHE A 52 4.58 1.54 8.60
C PHE A 52 4.47 0.94 9.99
N ASP A 53 3.44 0.14 10.25
CA ASP A 53 3.32 -0.60 11.51
C ASP A 53 4.43 -1.66 11.65
N LYS A 54 4.78 -2.39 10.57
CA LYS A 54 5.90 -3.35 10.58
C LYS A 54 7.26 -2.71 10.87
N ILE A 55 7.45 -1.43 10.52
CA ILE A 55 8.67 -0.67 10.83
C ILE A 55 8.55 0.27 12.04
N ASN A 56 7.48 0.16 12.84
CA ASN A 56 7.23 0.95 14.05
C ASN A 56 7.19 2.47 13.84
N VAL A 57 6.63 2.93 12.72
CA VAL A 57 6.40 4.36 12.48
C VAL A 57 5.16 4.82 13.25
N ASN A 58 5.38 5.66 14.25
CA ASN A 58 4.32 6.16 15.12
C ASN A 58 3.51 7.32 14.51
N THR A 59 2.36 7.60 15.11
CA THR A 59 1.59 8.82 14.89
C THR A 59 2.39 10.05 15.36
N PRO A 60 2.21 11.23 14.72
CA PRO A 60 1.28 11.53 13.62
C PRO A 60 1.82 11.21 12.22
N ARG A 61 3.10 10.81 12.09
CA ARG A 61 3.77 10.62 10.79
C ARG A 61 3.06 9.58 9.93
N LYS A 62 2.71 8.42 10.51
CA LYS A 62 1.94 7.36 9.84
C LYS A 62 0.67 7.88 9.16
N GLY A 63 -0.13 8.66 9.90
CA GLY A 63 -1.38 9.23 9.40
C GLY A 63 -1.16 10.23 8.26
N ARG A 64 -0.15 11.10 8.38
CA ARG A 64 0.15 12.09 7.33
C ARG A 64 0.58 11.44 6.02
N PHE A 65 1.47 10.45 6.07
CA PHE A 65 1.89 9.75 4.86
C PHE A 65 0.77 8.92 4.23
N SER A 66 -0.09 8.32 5.06
CA SER A 66 -1.28 7.60 4.57
C SER A 66 -2.21 8.54 3.79
N LEU A 67 -2.46 9.75 4.29
CA LEU A 67 -3.29 10.76 3.60
C LEU A 67 -2.64 11.26 2.31
N LEU A 68 -1.35 11.58 2.35
CA LEU A 68 -0.61 12.02 1.15
C LEU A 68 -0.66 10.95 0.05
N SER A 69 -0.50 9.68 0.41
CA SER A 69 -0.53 8.59 -0.56
C SER A 69 -1.92 8.40 -1.15
N ASP A 70 -2.97 8.52 -0.33
CA ASP A 70 -4.37 8.48 -0.78
C ASP A 70 -4.67 9.62 -1.77
N GLU A 71 -4.25 10.85 -1.47
CA GLU A 71 -4.41 11.99 -2.40
C GLU A 71 -3.66 11.78 -3.72
N LEU A 72 -2.41 11.29 -3.68
CA LEU A 72 -1.62 11.03 -4.88
C LEU A 72 -2.27 9.96 -5.77
N ILE A 73 -2.78 8.88 -5.17
CA ILE A 73 -3.43 7.81 -5.90
C ILE A 73 -4.77 8.28 -6.46
N ASN A 74 -5.61 8.94 -5.66
CA ASN A 74 -6.88 9.48 -6.12
C ASN A 74 -6.68 10.46 -7.29
N ASN A 75 -5.67 11.33 -7.22
CA ASN A 75 -5.34 12.22 -8.34
C ASN A 75 -4.90 11.46 -9.59
N SER A 76 -4.14 10.36 -9.46
CA SER A 76 -3.75 9.51 -10.59
C SER A 76 -4.89 8.68 -11.20
N ILE A 77 -5.99 8.51 -10.45
CA ILE A 77 -7.21 7.86 -10.92
C ILE A 77 -8.08 8.87 -11.67
N GLU A 78 -8.17 10.10 -11.18
CA GLU A 78 -8.98 11.18 -11.74
C GLU A 78 -8.42 11.75 -13.06
N TYR A 79 -7.08 11.86 -13.17
CA TYR A 79 -6.37 12.52 -14.28
C TYR A 79 -5.46 11.58 -15.05
#